data_AF-A0A957Z4K4-F1
#
_entry.id   AF-A0A957Z4K4-F1
#
_cell.length_a   1.000
_cell.length_b   1.000
_cell.length_c   1.000
_cell.angle_alpha   90.00
_cell.angle_beta   90.00
_cell.angle_gamma   90.00
#
_symmetry.space_group_name_H-M   'P 1'
#
loop_
_entity.id
_entity.type
_entity.pdbx_description
1 polymer ?
#
loop_
_entity_poly.entity_id
_entity_poly.type
_entity_poly.pdbx_seq_one_letter_code
_entity_poly.pdbx_strand_id
1 'polypeptide(L)'
;MKGRIIGRQGRNIRAIEQAVGVDLVVDDTPEAIIISSFDPVRREVARMALSKLVADGRIHPTRIEKEVQKATDEIDRIIEEAGEQAMIETNNQGLHREIRKLLGRLKFRTSYGQNQLDHAIETAHVAAIIAAELHANVKIARLGGLLHDLGKAVSHEIDGPHAIVGAEIAKRYGVIDPVVNCIASHHGEVEPQSVEAVIVAAADAISGARPG
;
A
#
# COMPACT_ATOMS: atom_id res chain seq x y z
N MET A 1 14.10 6.12 -27.43
CA MET A 1 14.61 5.68 -26.10
C MET A 1 14.46 4.16 -25.88
N LYS A 2 13.30 3.59 -26.22
CA LYS A 2 12.93 2.15 -26.16
C LYS A 2 14.07 1.14 -26.44
N GLY A 3 14.80 1.29 -27.55
CA GLY A 3 15.90 0.37 -27.90
C GLY A 3 17.08 0.32 -26.90
N ARG A 4 17.34 1.39 -26.14
CA ARG A 4 18.39 1.38 -25.09
C ARG A 4 17.94 0.63 -23.85
N ILE A 5 16.64 0.68 -23.54
CA ILE A 5 16.04 -0.03 -22.41
C ILE A 5 16.02 -1.53 -22.69
N ILE A 6 15.72 -1.93 -23.93
CA ILE A 6 15.80 -3.34 -24.37
C ILE A 6 17.27 -3.81 -24.35
N GLY A 7 18.17 -3.00 -24.94
CA GLY A 7 19.56 -3.38 -25.13
C GLY A 7 19.75 -4.47 -26.19
N ARG A 8 21.00 -4.80 -26.51
CA ARG A 8 21.31 -5.87 -27.47
C ARG A 8 20.79 -7.21 -26.94
N GLN A 9 20.04 -7.94 -27.77
CA GLN A 9 19.44 -9.24 -27.43
C GLN A 9 18.59 -9.24 -26.14
N GLY A 10 18.00 -8.09 -25.77
CA GLY A 10 17.21 -7.98 -24.55
C GLY A 10 18.04 -7.98 -23.26
N ARG A 11 19.36 -7.75 -23.33
CA ARG A 11 20.25 -7.79 -22.15
C ARG A 11 19.81 -6.82 -21.05
N ASN A 12 19.41 -5.60 -21.43
CA ASN A 12 19.13 -4.56 -20.45
C ASN A 12 17.74 -4.75 -19.84
N ILE A 13 16.73 -5.13 -20.65
CA ILE A 13 15.37 -5.40 -20.13
C ILE A 13 15.38 -6.55 -19.12
N ARG A 14 16.06 -7.67 -19.44
CA ARG A 14 16.21 -8.80 -18.51
C ARG A 14 16.94 -8.41 -17.23
N ALA A 15 17.95 -7.54 -17.31
CA ALA A 15 18.66 -7.06 -16.13
C ALA A 15 17.76 -6.20 -15.24
N ILE A 16 16.85 -5.41 -15.81
CA ILE A 16 15.88 -4.61 -15.03
C ILE A 16 14.83 -5.54 -14.40
N GLU A 17 14.26 -6.45 -15.18
CA GLU A 17 13.28 -7.44 -14.72
C GLU A 17 13.84 -8.27 -13.56
N GLN A 18 15.07 -8.77 -13.69
CA GLN A 18 15.75 -9.53 -12.65
C GLN A 18 16.07 -8.69 -11.41
N ALA A 19 16.52 -7.44 -11.59
CA ALA A 19 16.91 -6.59 -10.47
C ALA A 19 15.71 -6.13 -9.62
N VAL A 20 14.54 -5.91 -10.24
CA VAL A 20 13.35 -5.42 -9.52
C VAL A 20 12.35 -6.55 -9.20
N GLY A 21 12.35 -7.64 -9.97
CA GLY A 21 11.34 -8.69 -9.88
C GLY A 21 10.00 -8.27 -10.48
N VAL A 22 10.05 -7.74 -11.71
CA VAL A 22 8.89 -7.30 -12.53
C VAL A 22 9.03 -7.83 -13.95
N ASP A 23 7.94 -7.82 -14.71
CA ASP A 23 7.95 -8.06 -16.16
C ASP A 23 7.79 -6.74 -16.91
N LEU A 24 8.63 -6.50 -17.92
CA LEU A 24 8.57 -5.31 -18.77
C LEU A 24 8.02 -5.70 -20.15
N VAL A 25 6.77 -5.32 -20.40
CA VAL A 25 6.12 -5.61 -21.68
C VAL A 25 6.35 -4.46 -22.65
N VAL A 26 6.83 -4.81 -23.83
CA VAL A 26 7.17 -3.90 -24.91
C VAL A 26 6.29 -4.26 -26.11
N ASP A 27 5.30 -3.42 -26.40
CA ASP A 27 4.33 -3.63 -27.50
C ASP A 27 4.63 -2.71 -28.70
N ASP A 28 3.68 -2.57 -29.63
CA ASP A 28 3.81 -1.70 -30.80
C ASP A 28 3.61 -0.21 -30.47
N THR A 29 3.20 0.13 -29.24
CA THR A 29 2.99 1.52 -28.84
C THR A 29 4.33 2.27 -28.84
N PRO A 30 4.47 3.38 -29.58
CA PRO A 30 5.70 4.16 -29.61
C PRO A 30 6.06 4.68 -28.22
N GLU A 31 7.32 4.52 -27.83
CA GLU A 31 7.90 5.03 -26.59
C GLU A 31 7.28 4.54 -25.27
N ALA A 32 6.25 3.67 -25.31
CA ALA A 32 5.66 3.05 -24.14
C ALA A 32 6.36 1.74 -23.77
N ILE A 33 6.48 1.52 -22.45
CA ILE A 33 6.86 0.26 -21.82
C ILE A 33 5.88 0.05 -20.66
N ILE A 34 5.25 -1.12 -20.62
CA ILE A 34 4.30 -1.50 -19.58
C ILE A 34 5.07 -2.25 -18.49
N ILE A 35 4.86 -1.86 -17.23
CA ILE A 35 5.45 -2.52 -16.05
C ILE A 35 4.39 -3.39 -15.40
N SER A 36 4.62 -4.70 -15.39
CA SER A 36 3.71 -5.68 -14.81
C SER A 36 4.32 -6.29 -13.54
N SER A 37 3.58 -6.24 -12.43
CA SER A 37 3.88 -6.96 -11.19
C SER A 37 2.67 -6.93 -10.25
N PHE A 38 2.48 -8.01 -9.49
CA PHE A 38 1.47 -8.08 -8.44
C PHE A 38 1.83 -7.21 -7.23
N ASP A 39 3.12 -6.93 -7.00
CA ASP A 39 3.56 -6.02 -5.95
C ASP A 39 3.55 -4.58 -6.49
N PRO A 40 2.65 -3.70 -6.00
CA PRO A 40 2.63 -2.29 -6.39
C PRO A 40 3.95 -1.56 -6.09
N VAL A 41 4.66 -1.96 -5.02
CA VAL A 41 5.92 -1.33 -4.63
C VAL A 41 7.01 -1.64 -5.66
N ARG A 42 7.09 -2.88 -6.14
CA ARG A 42 8.03 -3.25 -7.21
C ARG A 42 7.75 -2.50 -8.51
N ARG A 43 6.47 -2.31 -8.87
CA ARG A 43 6.11 -1.50 -10.05
C ARG A 43 6.63 -0.08 -9.92
N GLU A 44 6.52 0.50 -8.74
CA GLU A 44 6.97 1.87 -8.50
C GLU A 44 8.52 1.98 -8.48
N VAL A 45 9.21 1.01 -7.86
CA VAL A 45 10.69 0.92 -7.93
C VAL A 45 11.16 0.83 -9.38
N ALA A 46 10.53 -0.03 -10.19
CA ALA A 46 10.84 -0.15 -11.61
C ALA A 46 10.58 1.16 -12.36
N ARG A 47 9.42 1.81 -12.12
CA ARG A 47 9.06 3.09 -12.73
C ARG A 47 10.12 4.15 -12.44
N MET A 48 10.48 4.32 -11.17
CA MET A 48 11.46 5.31 -10.73
C MET A 48 12.86 5.01 -11.29
N ALA A 49 13.31 3.75 -11.22
CA ALA A 49 14.61 3.34 -11.76
C ALA A 49 14.68 3.58 -13.27
N LEU A 50 13.64 3.22 -14.01
CA LEU A 50 13.53 3.47 -15.46
C LEU A 50 13.57 4.96 -15.77
N SER A 51 12.83 5.80 -15.05
CA SER A 51 12.86 7.27 -15.23
C SER A 51 14.28 7.83 -15.03
N LYS A 52 14.99 7.39 -13.99
CA LYS A 52 16.38 7.81 -13.70
C LYS A 52 17.37 7.34 -14.77
N LEU A 53 17.26 6.08 -15.22
CA LEU A 53 18.09 5.51 -16.27
C LEU A 53 17.88 6.22 -17.62
N VAL A 54 16.64 6.57 -17.94
CA VAL A 54 16.29 7.32 -19.15
C VAL A 54 16.86 8.73 -19.12
N ALA A 55 16.75 9.41 -17.97
CA ALA A 55 17.30 10.75 -17.79
C ALA A 55 18.85 10.77 -17.89
N ASP A 56 19.54 9.77 -17.35
CA ASP A 56 21.00 9.62 -17.46
C ASP A 56 21.44 9.22 -18.89
N GLY A 57 20.59 8.49 -19.62
CA GLY A 57 20.85 8.05 -20.99
C GLY A 57 21.82 6.88 -21.14
N ARG A 58 22.50 6.48 -20.05
CA ARG A 58 23.40 5.32 -19.94
C ARG A 58 22.69 4.13 -19.31
N ILE A 59 22.43 3.10 -20.12
CA ILE A 59 21.69 1.90 -19.69
C ILE A 59 22.54 0.66 -19.93
N HIS A 60 23.12 0.11 -18.87
CA HIS A 60 23.89 -1.13 -18.85
C HIS A 60 23.74 -1.82 -17.48
N PRO A 61 23.98 -3.15 -17.36
CA PRO A 61 23.64 -3.93 -16.16
C PRO A 61 24.11 -3.32 -14.84
N THR A 62 25.39 -2.98 -14.70
CA THR A 62 25.93 -2.37 -13.48
C THR A 62 25.25 -1.04 -13.10
N ARG A 63 24.81 -0.26 -14.10
CA ARG A 63 24.10 0.99 -13.84
C ARG A 63 22.64 0.72 -13.45
N ILE A 64 22.01 -0.27 -14.09
CA ILE A 64 20.66 -0.72 -13.75
C ILE A 64 20.61 -1.14 -12.28
N GLU A 65 21.49 -2.03 -11.85
CA GLU A 65 21.55 -2.49 -10.45
C GLU A 65 21.69 -1.30 -9.48
N LYS A 66 22.59 -0.37 -9.78
CA LYS A 66 22.81 0.82 -8.94
C LYS A 66 21.59 1.74 -8.87
N GLU A 67 20.91 1.98 -9.99
CA GLU A 67 19.73 2.84 -10.02
C GLU A 67 18.50 2.16 -9.41
N VAL A 68 18.38 0.83 -9.53
CA VAL A 68 17.35 0.04 -8.85
C VAL A 68 17.54 0.10 -7.33
N GLN A 69 18.77 -0.07 -6.83
CA GLN A 69 19.03 0.04 -5.39
C GLN A 69 18.64 1.43 -4.86
N LYS A 70 19.09 2.50 -5.53
CA LYS A 70 18.72 3.86 -5.13
C LYS A 70 17.22 4.12 -5.17
N ALA A 71 16.54 3.60 -6.19
CA ALA A 71 15.08 3.71 -6.30
C ALA A 71 14.40 2.97 -5.15
N THR A 72 14.89 1.78 -4.80
CA THR A 72 14.40 1.01 -3.64
C THR A 72 14.54 1.81 -2.34
N ASP A 73 15.74 2.36 -2.07
CA ASP A 73 16.00 3.15 -0.86
C ASP A 73 15.15 4.44 -0.79
N GLU A 74 14.80 5.02 -1.94
CA GLU A 74 13.93 6.20 -2.01
C GLU A 74 12.46 5.83 -1.80
N ILE A 75 12.00 4.73 -2.42
CA ILE A 75 10.65 4.22 -2.20
C ILE A 75 10.44 3.79 -0.76
N ASP A 76 11.41 3.12 -0.13
CA ASP A 76 11.33 2.75 1.28
C ASP A 76 11.20 3.98 2.20
N ARG A 77 11.91 5.08 1.90
CA ARG A 77 11.74 6.34 2.64
C ARG A 77 10.36 6.95 2.45
N ILE A 78 9.85 6.97 1.21
CA ILE A 78 8.49 7.44 0.92
C ILE A 78 7.45 6.61 1.68
N ILE A 79 7.64 5.29 1.78
CA ILE A 79 6.76 4.40 2.56
C ILE A 79 6.80 4.79 4.04
N GLU A 80 7.99 4.94 4.62
CA GLU A 80 8.11 5.30 6.04
C GLU A 80 7.48 6.67 6.34
N GLU A 81 7.72 7.67 5.50
CA GLU A 81 7.15 9.02 5.61
C GLU A 81 5.62 9.01 5.46
N ALA A 82 5.09 8.28 4.48
CA ALA A 82 3.66 8.19 4.25
C ALA A 82 2.91 7.53 5.41
N GLY A 83 3.47 6.44 5.95
CA GLY A 83 2.91 5.77 7.13
C GLY A 83 2.92 6.67 8.37
N GLU A 84 4.02 7.41 8.60
CA GLU A 84 4.13 8.37 9.70
C GLU A 84 3.10 9.50 9.55
N GLN A 85 3.00 10.08 8.35
CA GLN A 85 2.06 11.16 8.09
C GLN A 85 0.61 10.73 8.31
N ALA A 86 0.22 9.54 7.85
CA ALA A 86 -1.11 8.98 8.06
C ALA A 86 -1.44 8.79 9.56
N MET A 87 -0.46 8.34 10.36
CA MET A 87 -0.62 8.21 11.81
C MET A 87 -0.77 9.57 12.50
N ILE A 88 -0.02 10.58 12.08
CA ILE A 88 -0.11 11.95 12.61
C ILE A 88 -1.48 12.54 12.28
N GLU A 89 -1.89 12.48 11.01
CA GLU A 89 -3.15 13.04 10.52
C GLU A 89 -4.39 12.41 11.17
N THR A 90 -4.30 11.13 11.54
CA THR A 90 -5.36 10.42 12.24
C THR A 90 -5.13 10.36 13.76
N ASN A 91 -4.17 11.09 14.32
CA ASN A 91 -3.91 11.11 15.76
C ASN A 91 -3.77 9.70 16.39
N ASN A 92 -3.06 8.80 15.69
CA ASN A 92 -2.83 7.40 16.04
C ASN A 92 -1.32 7.12 16.22
N GLN A 93 -0.67 7.90 17.08
CA GLN A 93 0.76 7.75 17.36
C GLN A 93 1.06 6.52 18.23
N GLY A 94 2.28 5.98 18.10
CA GLY A 94 2.77 4.88 18.96
C GLY A 94 2.53 3.47 18.44
N LEU A 95 2.08 3.30 17.19
CA LEU A 95 2.04 1.98 16.55
C LEU A 95 3.45 1.44 16.27
N HIS A 96 3.57 0.12 16.25
CA HIS A 96 4.82 -0.55 15.92
C HIS A 96 5.32 -0.15 14.52
N ARG A 97 6.66 -0.06 14.36
CA ARG A 97 7.31 0.36 13.10
C ARG A 97 6.81 -0.44 11.90
N GLU A 98 6.59 -1.74 12.08
CA GLU A 98 6.12 -2.60 10.98
C GLU A 98 4.70 -2.26 10.53
N ILE A 99 3.78 -1.95 11.46
CA ILE A 99 2.43 -1.50 11.11
C ILE A 99 2.50 -0.20 10.32
N ARG A 100 3.34 0.75 10.77
CA ARG A 100 3.57 2.00 10.06
C ARG A 100 4.11 1.77 8.64
N LYS A 101 5.08 0.87 8.48
CA LYS A 101 5.64 0.53 7.17
C LYS A 101 4.59 -0.10 6.25
N LEU A 102 3.78 -1.03 6.76
CA LEU A 102 2.69 -1.66 5.99
C LEU A 102 1.62 -0.64 5.58
N LEU A 103 1.25 0.26 6.49
CA LEU A 103 0.34 1.37 6.19
C LEU A 103 0.89 2.24 5.06
N GLY A 104 2.16 2.63 5.12
CA GLY A 104 2.82 3.40 4.07
C GLY A 104 2.86 2.72 2.70
N ARG A 105 2.94 1.38 2.65
CA ARG A 105 2.90 0.61 1.39
C ARG A 105 1.57 0.80 0.65
N LEU A 106 0.47 1.05 1.36
CA LEU A 106 -0.84 1.30 0.76
C LEU A 106 -0.83 2.52 -0.16
N LYS A 107 0.12 3.45 0.00
CA LYS A 107 0.31 4.61 -0.90
C LYS A 107 0.48 4.22 -2.36
N PHE A 108 1.08 3.06 -2.64
CA PHE A 108 1.31 2.61 -4.02
C PHE A 108 0.20 1.69 -4.54
N ARG A 109 -0.82 1.42 -3.72
CA ARG A 109 -1.95 0.59 -4.10
C ARG A 109 -3.15 1.48 -4.46
N THR A 110 -3.81 1.09 -5.55
CA THR A 110 -5.08 1.67 -5.98
C THR A 110 -6.13 0.57 -5.97
N SER A 111 -7.35 0.87 -5.54
CA SER A 111 -8.49 -0.03 -5.59
C SER A 111 -9.74 0.77 -5.95
N TYR A 112 -10.52 0.28 -6.91
CA TYR A 112 -11.69 1.00 -7.46
C TYR A 112 -11.42 2.45 -7.88
N GLY A 113 -10.21 2.75 -8.38
CA GLY A 113 -9.80 4.09 -8.81
C GLY A 113 -9.28 5.00 -7.70
N GLN A 114 -9.39 4.61 -6.43
CA GLN A 114 -8.90 5.39 -5.29
C GLN A 114 -7.55 4.90 -4.78
N ASN A 115 -6.75 5.81 -4.23
CA ASN A 115 -5.56 5.45 -3.48
C ASN A 115 -5.93 4.79 -2.15
N GLN A 116 -5.28 3.66 -1.84
CA GLN A 116 -5.64 2.84 -0.69
C GLN A 116 -5.24 3.44 0.66
N LEU A 117 -4.15 4.23 0.71
CA LEU A 117 -3.76 4.95 1.93
C LEU A 117 -4.71 6.12 2.21
N ASP A 118 -5.06 6.89 1.17
CA ASP A 118 -5.99 8.01 1.31
C ASP A 118 -7.37 7.52 1.74
N HIS A 119 -7.83 6.40 1.17
CA HIS A 119 -9.05 5.72 1.62
C HIS A 119 -8.98 5.33 3.11
N ALA A 120 -7.88 4.73 3.57
CA ALA A 120 -7.73 4.36 4.97
C ALA A 120 -7.76 5.57 5.92
N ILE A 121 -7.14 6.69 5.52
CA ILE A 121 -7.17 7.96 6.27
C ILE A 121 -8.59 8.52 6.33
N GLU A 122 -9.29 8.57 5.20
CA GLU A 122 -10.67 9.05 5.13
C GLU A 122 -11.61 8.18 5.97
N THR A 123 -11.51 6.85 5.85
CA THR A 123 -12.27 5.88 6.66
C THR A 123 -12.01 6.10 8.15
N ALA A 124 -10.76 6.37 8.57
CA ALA A 124 -10.44 6.69 9.95
C ALA A 124 -11.14 7.98 10.43
N HIS A 125 -11.17 9.04 9.61
CA HIS A 125 -11.85 10.29 9.95
C HIS A 125 -13.36 10.11 10.04
N VAL A 126 -13.98 9.43 9.07
CA VAL A 126 -15.43 9.15 9.06
C VAL A 126 -15.81 8.30 10.28
N ALA A 127 -15.06 7.24 10.57
CA ALA A 127 -15.30 6.39 11.73
C ALA A 127 -15.21 7.18 13.05
N ALA A 128 -14.25 8.10 13.16
CA ALA A 128 -14.10 8.95 14.33
C ALA A 128 -15.30 9.90 14.52
N ILE A 129 -15.83 10.47 13.44
CA ILE A 129 -17.01 11.35 13.47
C ILE A 129 -18.23 10.57 13.91
N ILE A 130 -18.52 9.43 13.28
CA ILE A 130 -19.67 8.58 13.62
C ILE A 130 -19.58 8.15 15.09
N ALA A 131 -18.40 7.71 15.56
CA ALA A 131 -18.22 7.31 16.94
C ALA A 131 -18.48 8.45 17.93
N ALA A 132 -18.10 9.68 17.60
CA ALA A 132 -18.36 10.84 18.46
C ALA A 132 -19.87 11.12 18.58
N GLU A 133 -20.60 11.09 17.47
CA GLU A 133 -22.05 11.31 17.43
C GLU A 133 -22.83 10.21 18.16
N LEU A 134 -22.34 8.97 18.12
CA LEU A 134 -22.97 7.82 18.79
C LEU A 134 -22.49 7.61 20.23
N HIS A 135 -21.66 8.50 20.78
CA HIS A 135 -21.03 8.36 22.09
C HIS A 135 -20.24 7.03 22.27
N ALA A 136 -19.66 6.52 21.19
CA ALA A 136 -18.80 5.34 21.16
C ALA A 136 -17.32 5.72 21.37
N ASN A 137 -16.42 4.73 21.41
CA ASN A 137 -15.00 4.98 21.59
C ASN A 137 -14.34 5.47 20.30
N VAL A 138 -14.20 6.80 20.19
CA VAL A 138 -13.57 7.49 19.05
C VAL A 138 -12.16 6.97 18.74
N LYS A 139 -11.36 6.62 19.76
CA LYS A 139 -9.98 6.15 19.55
C LYS A 139 -9.95 4.77 18.89
N ILE A 140 -10.82 3.86 19.33
CA ILE A 140 -10.93 2.51 18.75
C ILE A 140 -11.47 2.58 17.33
N ALA A 141 -12.56 3.33 17.10
CA ALA A 141 -13.16 3.46 15.77
C ALA A 141 -12.19 4.08 14.76
N ARG A 142 -11.47 5.14 15.16
CA ARG A 142 -10.49 5.80 14.30
C ARG A 142 -9.32 4.89 13.94
N LEU A 143 -8.75 4.20 14.94
CA LEU A 143 -7.63 3.30 14.69
C LEU A 143 -8.05 2.06 13.89
N GLY A 144 -9.25 1.53 14.17
CA GLY A 144 -9.86 0.47 13.36
C GLY A 144 -10.05 0.90 11.91
N GLY A 145 -10.57 2.11 11.69
CA GLY A 145 -10.73 2.67 10.35
C GLY A 145 -9.39 2.86 9.61
N LEU A 146 -8.33 3.28 10.30
CA LEU A 146 -7.00 3.40 9.67
C LEU A 146 -6.40 2.05 9.26
N LEU A 147 -6.67 0.99 10.04
CA LEU A 147 -6.01 -0.29 9.88
C LEU A 147 -6.88 -1.37 9.21
N HIS A 148 -8.16 -1.10 8.92
CA HIS A 148 -9.11 -2.11 8.42
C HIS A 148 -8.57 -2.85 7.17
N ASP A 149 -7.89 -2.12 6.30
CA ASP A 149 -7.35 -2.61 5.04
C ASP A 149 -5.85 -2.98 5.08
N LEU A 150 -5.25 -3.09 6.28
CA LEU A 150 -3.80 -3.33 6.43
C LEU A 150 -3.33 -4.59 5.69
N GLY A 151 -4.16 -5.63 5.60
CA GLY A 151 -3.83 -6.87 4.87
C GLY A 151 -3.58 -6.66 3.37
N LYS A 152 -4.13 -5.59 2.77
CA LYS A 152 -3.85 -5.22 1.38
C LYS A 152 -2.39 -4.82 1.14
N ALA A 153 -1.61 -4.52 2.18
CA ALA A 153 -0.18 -4.26 2.01
C ALA A 153 0.64 -5.52 1.63
N VAL A 154 0.09 -6.72 1.87
CA VAL A 154 0.77 -8.02 1.73
C VAL A 154 -0.08 -9.08 1.02
N SER A 155 -1.22 -8.71 0.42
CA SER A 155 -2.15 -9.68 -0.18
C SER A 155 -1.61 -10.42 -1.42
N HIS A 156 -0.41 -10.12 -1.88
CA HIS A 156 0.28 -10.86 -2.95
C HIS A 156 1.30 -11.87 -2.41
N GLU A 157 1.57 -11.82 -1.10
CA GLU A 157 2.51 -12.70 -0.38
C GLU A 157 1.78 -13.71 0.50
N ILE A 158 0.60 -13.35 1.00
CA ILE A 158 -0.18 -14.16 1.96
C ILE A 158 -1.57 -14.40 1.37
N ASP A 159 -1.93 -15.68 1.26
CA ASP A 159 -3.26 -16.11 0.84
C ASP A 159 -4.29 -15.88 1.96
N GLY A 160 -5.49 -15.44 1.58
CA GLY A 160 -6.64 -15.28 2.47
C GLY A 160 -7.34 -13.92 2.35
N PRO A 161 -8.50 -13.75 3.01
CA PRO A 161 -9.19 -12.47 3.06
C PRO A 161 -8.31 -11.40 3.72
N HIS A 162 -8.21 -10.21 3.13
CA HIS A 162 -7.31 -9.16 3.66
C HIS A 162 -7.71 -8.70 5.06
N ALA A 163 -9.00 -8.79 5.41
CA ALA A 163 -9.50 -8.52 6.76
C ALA A 163 -8.84 -9.44 7.80
N ILE A 164 -8.81 -10.74 7.53
CA ILE A 164 -8.21 -11.74 8.43
C ILE A 164 -6.69 -11.58 8.48
N VAL A 165 -6.05 -11.47 7.31
CA VAL A 165 -4.58 -11.29 7.24
C VAL A 165 -4.15 -10.01 7.97
N GLY A 166 -4.88 -8.91 7.76
CA GLY A 166 -4.63 -7.63 8.43
C GLY A 166 -4.79 -7.73 9.94
N ALA A 167 -5.84 -8.41 10.42
CA ALA A 167 -6.11 -8.60 11.83
C ALA A 167 -5.01 -9.44 12.53
N GLU A 168 -4.54 -10.52 11.89
CA GLU A 168 -3.45 -11.34 12.42
C GLU A 168 -2.14 -10.56 12.53
N ILE A 169 -1.82 -9.76 11.51
CA ILE A 169 -0.65 -8.88 11.50
C ILE A 169 -0.76 -7.83 12.61
N ALA A 170 -1.89 -7.15 12.70
CA ALA A 170 -2.15 -6.15 13.73
C ALA A 170 -1.97 -6.74 15.13
N LYS A 171 -2.56 -7.91 15.38
CA LYS A 171 -2.43 -8.63 16.65
C LYS A 171 -0.98 -9.01 16.96
N ARG A 172 -0.23 -9.52 15.98
CA ARG A 172 1.18 -9.89 16.13
C ARG A 172 2.04 -8.71 16.58
N TYR A 173 1.73 -7.50 16.11
CA TYR A 173 2.45 -6.27 16.43
C TYR A 173 1.83 -5.46 17.58
N GLY A 174 0.99 -6.09 18.41
CA GLY A 174 0.51 -5.52 19.66
C GLY A 174 -0.65 -4.53 19.53
N VAL A 175 -1.36 -4.52 18.40
CA VAL A 175 -2.64 -3.80 18.29
C VAL A 175 -3.67 -4.48 19.19
N ILE A 176 -4.43 -3.68 19.95
CA ILE A 176 -5.38 -4.17 20.95
C ILE A 176 -6.56 -4.92 20.31
N ASP A 177 -7.09 -5.93 21.02
CA ASP A 177 -8.13 -6.83 20.52
C ASP A 177 -9.39 -6.12 19.96
N PRO A 178 -9.92 -5.04 20.55
CA PRO A 178 -11.08 -4.33 19.96
C PRO A 178 -10.80 -3.79 18.55
N VAL A 179 -9.59 -3.28 18.31
CA VAL A 179 -9.19 -2.78 16.98
C VAL A 179 -8.94 -3.95 16.04
N VAL A 180 -8.32 -5.03 16.52
CA VAL A 180 -8.15 -6.27 15.74
C VAL A 180 -9.50 -6.81 15.28
N ASN A 181 -10.55 -6.76 16.11
CA ASN A 181 -11.89 -7.15 15.71
C ASN A 181 -12.47 -6.20 14.64
N CYS A 182 -12.31 -4.87 14.77
CA CYS A 182 -12.72 -3.94 13.72
C CYS A 182 -12.09 -4.31 12.36
N ILE A 183 -10.80 -4.68 12.35
CA ILE A 183 -10.10 -5.11 11.13
C ILE A 183 -10.66 -6.44 10.63
N ALA A 184 -10.86 -7.42 11.50
CA ALA A 184 -11.32 -8.75 11.08
C ALA A 184 -12.77 -8.78 10.60
N SER A 185 -13.65 -7.91 11.10
CA SER A 185 -15.09 -7.98 10.87
C SER A 185 -15.62 -6.98 9.83
N HIS A 186 -14.80 -6.10 9.27
CA HIS A 186 -15.30 -4.99 8.44
C HIS A 186 -16.01 -5.44 7.13
N HIS A 187 -15.69 -6.64 6.61
CA HIS A 187 -16.44 -7.28 5.52
C HIS A 187 -17.27 -8.50 6.00
N GLY A 188 -17.38 -8.71 7.31
CA GLY A 188 -18.20 -9.77 7.91
C GLY A 188 -17.55 -11.16 7.95
N GLU A 189 -16.23 -11.27 7.82
CA GLU A 189 -15.52 -12.55 7.95
C GLU A 189 -15.62 -13.12 9.38
N VAL A 190 -15.76 -12.25 10.37
CA VAL A 190 -16.07 -12.60 11.76
C VAL A 190 -17.15 -11.67 12.30
N GLU A 191 -17.83 -12.10 13.37
CA GLU A 191 -18.84 -11.29 14.05
C GLU A 191 -18.22 -10.00 14.64
N PRO A 192 -18.85 -8.83 14.42
CA PRO A 192 -18.46 -7.60 15.10
C PRO A 192 -18.77 -7.71 16.59
N GLN A 193 -17.79 -7.45 17.44
CA GLN A 193 -17.88 -7.59 18.89
C GLN A 193 -18.21 -6.28 19.60
N SER A 194 -18.23 -5.16 18.88
CA SER A 194 -18.52 -3.84 19.43
C SER A 194 -19.19 -2.92 18.41
N VAL A 195 -19.73 -1.79 18.90
CA VAL A 195 -20.30 -0.76 18.04
C VAL A 195 -19.23 -0.13 17.15
N GLU A 196 -17.98 -0.01 17.61
CA GLU A 196 -16.87 0.50 16.83
C GLU A 196 -16.56 -0.36 15.61
N ALA A 197 -16.68 -1.68 15.72
CA ALA A 197 -16.50 -2.59 14.59
C ALA A 197 -17.57 -2.34 13.50
N VAL A 198 -18.83 -2.12 13.91
CA VAL A 198 -19.92 -1.77 12.99
C VAL A 198 -19.69 -0.37 12.39
N ILE A 199 -19.21 0.59 13.18
CA ILE A 199 -18.87 1.94 12.71
C ILE A 199 -17.78 1.89 11.64
N VAL A 200 -16.73 1.07 11.84
CA VAL A 200 -15.65 0.93 10.86
C VAL A 200 -16.16 0.36 9.53
N ALA A 201 -17.01 -0.68 9.57
CA ALA A 201 -17.64 -1.22 8.36
C ALA A 201 -18.50 -0.18 7.63
N ALA A 202 -19.26 0.63 8.38
CA ALA A 202 -20.05 1.71 7.80
C ALA A 202 -19.17 2.82 7.19
N ALA A 203 -18.08 3.19 7.87
CA ALA A 203 -17.14 4.20 7.39
C ALA A 203 -16.41 3.76 6.12
N ASP A 204 -15.98 2.49 6.04
CA ASP A 204 -15.39 1.88 4.85
C ASP A 204 -16.36 1.98 3.66
N ALA A 205 -17.60 1.54 3.85
CA ALA A 205 -18.62 1.63 2.80
C ALA A 205 -18.88 3.08 2.32
N ILE A 206 -18.84 4.06 3.23
CA ILE A 206 -19.01 5.48 2.90
C ILE A 206 -17.83 6.01 2.07
N SER A 207 -16.59 5.66 2.43
CA SER A 207 -15.40 6.09 1.69
C SER A 207 -15.32 5.39 0.33
N GLY A 208 -15.53 4.08 0.29
CA GLY A 208 -15.45 3.26 -0.92
C GLY A 208 -16.54 3.58 -1.96
N ALA A 209 -17.66 4.21 -1.56
CA ALA A 209 -18.70 4.64 -2.49
C ALA A 209 -18.38 5.96 -3.23
N ARG A 210 -17.31 6.68 -2.85
CA ARG A 210 -16.95 7.95 -3.49
C ARG A 210 -16.23 7.69 -4.83
N PRO A 211 -16.53 8.42 -5.91
CA PRO A 211 -15.69 8.39 -7.10
C PRO A 211 -14.28 8.90 -6.76
N GLY A 212 -13.26 8.12 -7.12
CA GLY A 212 -11.84 8.54 -7.04
C GLY A 212 -11.45 9.50 -8.15
#